data_AF-A0A2G5NV32-F1
#
_entry.id   AF-A0A2G5NV32-F1
#
_cell.length_a   1.000
_cell.length_b   1.000
_cell.length_c   1.000
_cell.angle_alpha   90.00
_cell.angle_beta   90.00
_cell.angle_gamma   90.00
#
_symmetry.space_group_name_H-M   'P 1'
#
loop_
_entity.id
_entity.type
_entity.pdbx_description
1 polymer ?
#
loop_
_entity_poly.entity_id
_entity_poly.type
_entity_poly.pdbx_seq_one_letter_code
_entity_poly.pdbx_strand_id
1 'polypeptide(L)'
;MLNNYDSLNEMVDGAPVRIPGRTTVFIPYASIKDDGTFETIEIGDTHKDKQGFAFIVDKFVPEQFEKLKIDNSGFIPKLVLKDGESIDDPRTTDQILLEEKELELIQLKSKLNTQPLS
;
A
#
# COMPACT_ATOMS: atom_id res chain seq x y z
N MET A 1 -3.91 -13.61 -2.13
CA MET A 1 -2.68 -12.88 -1.72
C MET A 1 -2.09 -12.28 -2.98
N LEU A 2 -2.13 -10.96 -3.14
CA LEU A 2 -1.42 -10.27 -4.23
C LEU A 2 -0.04 -9.87 -3.70
N ASN A 3 1.02 -10.33 -4.35
CA ASN A 3 2.38 -9.83 -4.11
C ASN A 3 2.48 -8.43 -4.74
N ASN A 4 2.27 -7.39 -3.93
CA ASN A 4 2.22 -6.00 -4.40
C ASN A 4 3.56 -5.44 -4.93
N TYR A 5 4.65 -6.21 -4.83
CA TYR A 5 5.92 -5.85 -5.48
C TYR A 5 5.83 -5.93 -7.02
N ASP A 6 4.97 -6.81 -7.58
CA ASP A 6 4.80 -6.90 -9.04
C ASP A 6 3.97 -5.73 -9.60
N SER A 7 2.92 -5.30 -8.87
CA SER A 7 2.04 -4.22 -9.32
C SER A 7 2.68 -2.82 -9.32
N LEU A 8 3.76 -2.61 -8.56
CA LEU A 8 4.52 -1.34 -8.58
C LEU A 8 5.37 -1.16 -9.84
N ASN A 9 5.69 -2.26 -10.55
CA ASN A 9 6.45 -2.23 -11.79
C ASN A 9 5.58 -2.42 -13.04
N GLU A 10 4.30 -2.74 -12.88
CA GLU A 10 3.37 -2.72 -14.02
C GLU A 10 3.25 -1.29 -14.53
N MET A 11 3.60 -1.11 -15.79
CA MET A 11 3.39 0.13 -16.51
C MET A 11 2.19 -0.04 -17.43
N VAL A 12 1.19 0.81 -17.28
CA VAL A 12 0.12 0.95 -18.27
C VAL A 12 0.37 2.29 -18.98
N ASP A 13 0.59 2.23 -20.29
CA ASP A 13 0.92 3.39 -21.14
C ASP A 13 2.14 4.21 -20.68
N GLY A 14 3.15 3.55 -20.10
CA GLY A 14 4.39 4.20 -19.66
C GLY A 14 4.29 4.96 -18.33
N ALA A 15 3.14 4.88 -17.64
CA ALA A 15 2.98 5.35 -16.27
C ALA A 15 2.97 4.16 -15.29
N PRO A 16 3.57 4.30 -14.09
CA PRO A 16 3.42 3.28 -13.06
C PRO A 16 1.93 3.11 -12.73
N VAL A 17 1.48 1.86 -12.63
CA VAL A 17 0.11 1.55 -12.23
C VAL A 17 -0.11 2.06 -10.81
N ARG A 18 -0.72 3.24 -10.71
CA ARG A 18 -1.23 3.77 -9.44
C ARG A 18 -2.53 3.04 -9.13
N ILE A 19 -2.59 2.43 -7.97
CA ILE A 19 -3.84 1.85 -7.45
C ILE A 19 -4.66 3.02 -6.90
N PRO A 20 -5.82 3.37 -7.50
CA PRO A 20 -6.67 4.44 -6.99
C PRO A 20 -6.98 4.24 -5.51
N GLY A 21 -7.01 5.33 -4.75
CA GLY A 21 -7.28 5.33 -3.32
C GLY A 21 -6.17 4.78 -2.42
N ARG A 22 -5.05 4.32 -3.00
CA ARG A 22 -3.86 3.89 -2.25
C ARG A 22 -2.67 4.83 -2.44
N THR A 23 -1.75 4.73 -1.50
CA THR A 23 -0.48 5.45 -1.50
C THR A 23 0.63 4.55 -0.98
N THR A 24 1.86 4.88 -1.35
CA THR A 24 3.05 4.24 -0.80
C THR A 24 3.47 4.97 0.47
N VAL A 25 3.73 4.20 1.53
CA VAL A 25 4.28 4.66 2.80
C VAL A 25 5.60 3.96 3.02
N PHE A 26 6.64 4.75 3.31
CA PHE A 26 7.96 4.27 3.67
C PHE A 26 8.24 4.52 5.15
N ILE A 27 8.72 3.49 5.84
CA ILE A 27 9.09 3.52 7.24
C ILE A 27 10.62 3.33 7.32
N PRO A 28 11.39 4.40 7.62
CA PRO A 28 12.84 4.29 7.74
C PRO A 28 13.25 3.36 8.88
N TYR A 29 14.29 2.53 8.70
CA TYR A 29 14.77 1.66 9.78
C TYR A 29 15.17 2.43 11.04
N ALA A 30 15.72 3.64 10.87
CA ALA A 30 16.12 4.49 11.98
C ALA A 30 14.94 4.97 12.85
N SER A 31 13.69 4.89 12.37
CA SER A 31 12.52 5.30 13.15
C SER A 31 11.83 4.14 13.88
N ILE A 32 12.23 2.89 13.60
CA ILE A 32 11.62 1.68 14.18
C ILE A 32 12.25 1.36 15.53
N LYS A 33 11.40 1.12 16.53
CA LYS A 33 11.77 0.69 17.89
C LYS A 33 11.74 -0.83 18.01
N ASP A 34 12.31 -1.34 19.09
CA ASP A 34 12.42 -2.78 19.35
C ASP A 34 11.06 -3.50 19.43
N ASP A 35 9.99 -2.79 19.80
CA ASP A 35 8.61 -3.30 19.86
C ASP A 35 7.87 -3.22 18.51
N GLY A 36 8.56 -2.82 17.45
CA GLY A 36 8.02 -2.64 16.10
C GLY A 36 7.24 -1.34 15.91
N THR A 37 7.09 -0.51 16.94
CA THR A 37 6.51 0.83 16.76
C THR A 37 7.49 1.74 16.03
N PHE A 38 6.97 2.81 15.41
CA PHE A 38 7.80 3.74 14.66
C PHE A 38 7.32 5.18 14.84
N GLU A 39 8.24 6.13 14.72
CA GLU A 39 7.97 7.54 15.01
C GLU A 39 7.67 8.37 13.77
N THR A 40 8.13 7.92 12.60
CA THR A 40 8.00 8.68 11.35
C THR A 40 7.68 7.78 10.19
N ILE A 41 6.93 8.36 9.26
CA ILE A 41 6.63 7.80 7.95
C ILE A 41 6.97 8.83 6.87
N GLU A 42 7.24 8.34 5.68
CA GLU A 42 7.35 9.16 4.47
C GLU A 42 6.32 8.67 3.45
N ILE A 43 5.67 9.60 2.74
CA ILE A 43 4.63 9.27 1.76
C ILE A 43 5.18 9.49 0.34
N GLY A 44 5.00 8.52 -0.54
CA GLY A 44 5.38 8.59 -1.95
C GLY A 44 6.30 7.46 -2.40
N ASP A 45 6.80 7.57 -3.63
CA ASP A 45 7.55 6.50 -4.31
C ASP A 45 9.07 6.77 -4.41
N THR A 46 9.55 7.87 -3.81
CA THR A 46 10.94 8.33 -3.96
C THR A 46 11.80 7.95 -2.76
N HIS A 47 12.09 6.65 -2.60
CA HIS A 47 12.91 6.12 -1.50
C HIS A 47 14.13 5.29 -1.96
N LYS A 48 14.58 5.48 -3.20
CA LYS A 48 15.59 4.61 -3.87
C LYS A 48 16.93 4.47 -3.13
N ASP A 49 17.27 5.39 -2.23
CA ASP A 49 18.54 5.40 -1.49
C ASP A 49 18.36 5.26 0.04
N LYS A 50 17.16 4.92 0.52
CA LYS A 50 16.85 4.80 1.97
C LYS A 50 16.67 3.35 2.39
N GLN A 51 17.17 3.01 3.58
CA GLN A 51 16.92 1.71 4.21
C GLN A 51 15.67 1.78 5.09
N GLY A 52 14.74 0.85 4.87
CA GLY A 52 13.43 0.86 5.48
C GLY A 52 12.49 -0.16 4.86
N PHE A 53 11.22 -0.06 5.23
CA PHE A 53 10.15 -0.85 4.65
C PHE A 53 9.18 0.04 3.89
N ALA A 54 8.77 -0.40 2.69
CA ALA A 54 7.75 0.27 1.90
C ALA A 54 6.47 -0.56 1.89
N PHE A 55 5.33 0.09 2.14
CA PHE A 55 4.01 -0.52 2.15
C PHE A 55 3.07 0.28 1.26
N ILE A 56 2.20 -0.41 0.54
CA ILE A 56 1.07 0.23 -0.15
C ILE A 56 -0.14 0.13 0.77
N VAL A 57 -0.69 1.27 1.15
CA VAL A 57 -1.81 1.39 2.09
C VAL A 57 -2.89 2.29 1.51
N ASP A 58 -4.10 2.26 2.07
CA ASP A 58 -5.13 3.21 1.67
C ASP A 58 -4.75 4.64 2.08
N LYS A 59 -5.17 5.64 1.30
CA LYS A 59 -4.75 7.05 1.43
C LYS A 59 -5.02 7.71 2.79
N PHE A 60 -5.92 7.17 3.61
CA PHE A 60 -6.25 7.67 4.94
C PHE A 60 -5.45 7.01 6.07
N VAL A 61 -4.75 5.91 5.77
CA VAL A 61 -3.90 5.19 6.75
C VAL A 61 -2.71 6.03 7.22
N PRO A 62 -1.99 6.81 6.37
CA PRO A 62 -0.86 7.63 6.81
C PRO A 62 -1.20 8.64 7.92
N GLU A 63 -2.44 9.12 7.97
CA GLU A 63 -2.89 10.08 8.99
C GLU A 63 -3.11 9.43 10.37
N GLN A 64 -3.09 8.10 10.43
CA GLN A 64 -3.36 7.30 11.62
C GLN A 64 -2.20 6.32 11.91
N PHE A 65 -0.99 6.66 11.46
CA PHE A 65 0.18 5.77 11.50
C PHE A 65 0.58 5.40 12.94
N GLU A 66 0.25 6.24 13.91
CA GLU A 66 0.45 6.00 15.34
C GLU A 66 -0.32 4.78 15.86
N LYS A 67 -1.35 4.32 15.13
CA LYS A 67 -2.13 3.11 15.45
C LYS A 67 -1.46 1.83 14.93
N LEU A 68 -0.38 1.95 14.17
CA LEU A 68 0.28 0.85 13.47
C LEU A 68 1.61 0.46 14.13
N LYS A 69 2.01 -0.78 13.92
CA LYS A 69 3.34 -1.32 14.25
C LYS A 69 3.81 -2.26 13.15
N ILE A 70 5.11 -2.51 13.10
CA ILE A 70 5.70 -3.50 12.21
C ILE A 70 5.84 -4.81 12.98
N ASP A 71 5.23 -5.86 12.45
CA ASP A 71 5.45 -7.23 12.89
C ASP A 71 6.56 -7.87 12.05
N ASN A 72 7.71 -8.09 12.69
CA ASN A 72 8.90 -8.72 12.12
C ASN A 72 9.03 -10.21 12.52
N SER A 73 7.97 -10.83 13.07
CA SER A 73 8.01 -12.25 13.47
C SER A 73 8.11 -13.23 12.29
N GLY A 74 7.76 -12.78 11.08
CA GLY A 74 7.80 -13.56 9.85
C GLY A 74 8.97 -13.24 8.93
N PHE A 75 9.10 -14.03 7.85
CA PHE A 75 10.10 -13.81 6.79
C PHE A 75 9.90 -12.48 6.04
N ILE A 76 8.65 -12.02 5.95
CA ILE A 76 8.27 -10.75 5.34
C ILE A 76 7.66 -9.86 6.43
N PRO A 77 8.18 -8.65 6.64
CA PRO A 77 7.67 -7.71 7.62
C PRO A 77 6.25 -7.27 7.25
N LYS A 78 5.37 -7.19 8.24
CA LYS A 78 3.96 -6.82 8.04
C LYS A 78 3.64 -5.55 8.81
N LEU A 79 2.89 -4.66 8.18
CA LEU A 79 2.26 -3.54 8.87
C LEU A 79 0.97 -4.04 9.52
N VAL A 80 0.87 -3.94 10.84
CA VAL A 80 -0.27 -4.42 11.63
C VAL A 80 -0.77 -3.34 12.58
N LEU A 81 -2.01 -3.49 13.04
CA LEU A 81 -2.56 -2.63 14.09
C LEU A 81 -1.93 -2.94 15.45
N LYS A 82 -1.81 -1.92 16.29
CA LYS A 82 -1.56 -2.10 17.73
C LYS A 82 -2.79 -2.73 18.38
N ASP A 83 -2.57 -3.37 19.52
CA ASP A 83 -3.61 -4.14 20.19
C ASP A 83 -4.73 -3.19 20.67
N GLY A 84 -5.97 -3.46 20.24
CA GLY A 84 -7.13 -2.65 20.57
C GLY A 84 -7.36 -1.41 19.69
N GLU A 85 -6.48 -1.13 18.73
CA GLU A 85 -6.64 -0.03 17.78
C GLU A 85 -7.48 -0.42 16.56
N SER A 86 -8.11 0.57 15.93
CA SER A 86 -8.83 0.45 14.65
C SER A 86 -8.51 1.62 13.73
N ILE A 87 -8.46 1.36 12.42
CA ILE A 87 -8.40 2.43 11.42
C ILE A 87 -9.81 2.97 11.18
N ASP A 88 -9.94 4.28 11.28
CA ASP A 88 -11.16 4.98 10.91
C ASP A 88 -11.13 5.23 9.39
N ASP A 89 -12.01 4.57 8.65
CA ASP A 89 -12.17 4.81 7.21
C ASP A 89 -13.12 6.01 7.01
N PRO A 90 -12.63 7.17 6.52
CA PRO A 90 -13.47 8.34 6.30
C PRO A 90 -14.37 8.22 5.07
N ARG A 91 -14.21 7.17 4.25
CA ARG A 91 -14.99 6.96 3.04
C ARG A 91 -16.42 6.53 3.37
N THR A 92 -17.35 6.98 2.56
CA THR A 92 -18.73 6.49 2.61
C THR A 92 -18.84 5.15 1.87
N THR A 93 -19.91 4.38 2.16
CA THR A 93 -20.22 3.13 1.45
C THR A 93 -20.23 3.29 -0.08
N ASP A 94 -20.77 4.41 -0.57
CA ASP A 94 -20.83 4.70 -2.01
C ASP A 94 -19.43 4.94 -2.61
N GLN A 95 -18.53 5.59 -1.87
CA GLN A 95 -17.15 5.81 -2.31
C GLN A 95 -16.36 4.50 -2.36
N ILE A 96 -16.56 3.62 -1.37
CA ILE A 96 -15.95 2.29 -1.34
C ILE A 96 -16.40 1.49 -2.57
N LEU A 97 -17.70 1.45 -2.85
CA LEU A 97 -18.26 0.71 -3.98
C LEU A 97 -17.75 1.22 -5.34
N LEU A 98 -17.56 2.54 -5.47
CA LEU A 98 -17.01 3.13 -6.69
C LEU A 98 -15.55 2.70 -6.90
N GLU A 99 -14.74 2.77 -5.85
CA GLU A 99 -13.33 2.40 -5.88
C GLU A 99 -13.13 0.91 -6.21
N GLU A 100 -13.95 0.02 -5.64
CA GLU A 100 -13.97 -1.41 -5.97
C GLU A 100 -14.25 -1.65 -7.46
N LYS A 101 -15.22 -0.93 -8.03
CA LYS A 101 -15.53 -1.03 -9.47
C LYS A 101 -14.39 -0.54 -10.35
N GLU A 102 -13.70 0.52 -9.95
CA GLU A 102 -12.53 1.03 -10.69
C GLU A 102 -11.38 0.02 -10.68
N LEU A 103 -11.12 -0.62 -9.54
CA LEU A 103 -10.13 -1.70 -9.43
C LEU A 103 -10.49 -2.90 -10.31
N GLU A 104 -11.75 -3.29 -10.33
CA GLU A 104 -12.23 -4.37 -11.19
C GLU A 104 -12.01 -4.03 -12.68
N LEU A 105 -12.32 -2.78 -13.09
CA LEU A 105 -12.09 -2.32 -14.46
C LEU A 105 -10.60 -2.31 -14.84
N ILE A 106 -9.72 -1.88 -13.94
CA ILE A 106 -8.27 -1.89 -14.16
C ILE A 106 -7.79 -3.34 -14.36
N GLN A 107 -8.24 -4.27 -13.52
CA GLN A 107 -7.91 -5.69 -13.65
C GLN A 107 -8.46 -6.32 -14.94
N LEU A 108 -9.65 -5.90 -15.38
CA LEU A 108 -10.23 -6.39 -16.63
C LEU A 108 -9.41 -5.90 -17.83
N LYS A 109 -9.01 -4.63 -17.83
CA LYS A 109 -8.20 -4.02 -18.89
C LYS A 109 -6.81 -4.65 -18.98
N SER A 110 -6.15 -4.93 -17.86
CA SER A 110 -4.84 -5.59 -17.87
C SER A 110 -4.92 -7.02 -18.43
N LYS A 111 -6.01 -7.75 -18.15
CA LYS A 111 -6.27 -9.07 -18.73
C LYS A 111 -6.57 -9.03 -20.24
N LEU A 112 -7.26 -7.99 -20.72
CA LEU A 112 -7.51 -7.84 -22.17
C LEU A 112 -6.23 -7.55 -22.96
N ASN A 113 -5.29 -6.78 -22.38
CA ASN A 113 -4.05 -6.40 -23.06
C ASN A 113 -3.00 -7.53 -23.12
N THR A 114 -3.26 -8.68 -22.50
CA THR A 114 -2.35 -9.85 -22.47
C THR A 114 -2.81 -11.01 -23.36
N GLN A 115 -3.92 -10.89 -24.08
CA GLN A 115 -4.26 -11.83 -25.15
C GLN A 115 -3.51 -11.47 -26.43
N PRO A 116 -2.60 -12.33 -26.94
CA PRO A 116 -2.11 -12.15 -28.30
C PRO A 116 -3.30 -12.34 -29.25
N LEU A 117 -3.49 -11.39 -30.16
CA LEU A 117 -4.38 -11.54 -31.31
C LEU A 117 -4.00 -12.88 -32.00
N SER A 118 -4.89 -13.86 -31.87
CA SER A 118 -4.81 -15.15 -32.56
C SER A 118 -5.30 -15.01 -33.99
#